data_AF-A0A5V0T118-F1
#
_entry.id   AF-A0A5V0T118-F1
#
_cell.length_a   1.000
_cell.length_b   1.000
_cell.length_c   1.000
_cell.angle_alpha   90.00
_cell.angle_beta   90.00
_cell.angle_gamma   90.00
#
_symmetry.space_group_name_H-M   'P 1'
#
loop_
_entity.id
_entity.type
_entity.pdbx_description
1 polymer ?
#
loop_
_entity_poly.entity_id
_entity_poly.type
_entity_poly.pdbx_seq_one_letter_code
_entity_poly.pdbx_strand_id
1 'polypeptide(L)'
;MANGAIPRQYHRGPRWFTGYACQMWFCLKQRNRNRQRSDRMKKHYQWGMCLLAGLLGWEGCVRADIPITITATIIEPVCSVTGTDGDSQVKVDFGNVQLQDINTTQAQQPLRMQVSCDGAAPAGKVLKMLVNPAAGGVMTVGGVEVLGTSMTGLGIRLTDTAGTVVSPGYWTAVTGVDTTVKPDRSEVLLQAMLVSETTSDLTADTFSASASVVMTYV
;
A
#
# COMPACT_ATOMS: atom_id res chain seq x y z
N MET A 1 25.02 -18.77 -38.62
CA MET A 1 24.02 -18.40 -39.64
C MET A 1 22.76 -17.89 -38.93
N ALA A 2 22.29 -16.70 -39.34
CA ALA A 2 21.06 -15.96 -39.01
C ALA A 2 20.73 -15.71 -37.50
N ASN A 3 20.88 -14.49 -36.97
CA ASN A 3 20.09 -13.24 -37.16
C ASN A 3 18.60 -13.36 -36.84
N GLY A 4 18.14 -12.63 -35.81
CA GLY A 4 16.73 -12.39 -35.54
C GLY A 4 16.54 -11.36 -34.43
N ALA A 5 16.07 -10.17 -34.79
CA ALA A 5 16.14 -8.93 -34.04
C ALA A 5 15.03 -8.70 -32.99
N ILE A 6 15.32 -7.72 -32.13
CA ILE A 6 14.50 -7.04 -31.12
C ILE A 6 13.25 -6.36 -31.76
N PRO A 7 12.18 -6.08 -31.01
CA PRO A 7 11.97 -4.66 -30.66
C PRO A 7 11.55 -4.40 -29.21
N ARG A 8 12.16 -3.34 -28.66
CA ARG A 8 11.75 -2.61 -27.45
C ARG A 8 10.41 -1.92 -27.72
N GLN A 9 9.47 -2.00 -26.78
CA GLN A 9 8.38 -1.03 -26.71
C GLN A 9 8.51 -0.18 -25.44
N TYR A 10 8.90 1.07 -25.68
CA TYR A 10 8.84 2.20 -24.77
C TYR A 10 7.38 2.68 -24.68
N HIS A 11 6.72 2.53 -23.54
CA HIS A 11 5.49 3.27 -23.27
C HIS A 11 5.82 4.61 -22.61
N ARG A 12 5.45 5.66 -23.35
CA ARG A 12 5.66 7.08 -23.05
C ARG A 12 4.80 7.50 -21.86
N GLY A 13 5.43 8.22 -20.93
CA GLY A 13 4.74 8.97 -19.89
C GLY A 13 3.86 10.10 -20.46
N PRO A 14 2.94 10.64 -19.63
CA PRO A 14 2.02 11.68 -20.04
C PRO A 14 2.76 12.98 -20.37
N ARG A 15 2.43 13.51 -21.54
CA ARG A 15 2.90 14.81 -22.02
C ARG A 15 2.25 15.91 -21.22
N TRP A 16 3.08 16.74 -20.62
CA TRP A 16 2.73 18.07 -20.16
C TRP A 16 2.06 18.85 -21.28
N PHE A 17 0.84 19.32 -21.03
CA PHE A 17 0.17 20.31 -21.85
C PHE A 17 0.94 21.62 -21.77
N THR A 18 1.76 21.91 -22.78
CA THR A 18 2.25 23.26 -23.02
C THR A 18 1.09 24.11 -23.53
N GLY A 19 0.40 24.76 -22.59
CA GLY A 19 -0.63 25.78 -22.83
C GLY A 19 -0.07 27.12 -23.32
N TYR A 20 0.72 27.09 -24.40
CA TYR A 20 1.31 28.29 -25.02
C TYR A 20 0.98 28.34 -26.52
N ALA A 21 -0.28 28.13 -26.91
CA ALA A 21 -0.69 28.24 -28.31
C ALA A 21 -2.03 28.95 -28.53
N CYS A 22 -2.68 29.48 -27.49
CA CYS A 22 -4.02 30.08 -27.61
C CYS A 22 -4.04 31.62 -27.72
N GLN A 23 -2.90 32.32 -27.58
CA GLN A 23 -2.91 33.80 -27.51
C GLN A 23 -2.30 34.55 -28.70
N MET A 24 -1.62 33.88 -29.65
CA MET A 24 -1.10 34.60 -30.83
C MET A 24 -2.10 34.73 -31.99
N TRP A 25 -3.20 33.98 -32.00
CA TRP A 25 -4.10 33.97 -33.15
C TRP A 25 -5.17 35.08 -33.15
N PHE A 26 -5.55 35.61 -31.99
CA PHE A 26 -6.58 36.65 -31.93
C PHE A 26 -6.04 38.08 -32.06
N CYS A 27 -4.80 38.35 -31.64
CA CYS A 27 -4.25 39.71 -31.70
C CYS A 27 -3.72 40.11 -33.11
N LEU A 28 -3.30 39.14 -33.92
CA LEU A 28 -2.85 39.39 -35.30
C LEU A 28 -4.00 39.47 -36.32
N LYS A 29 -5.20 38.96 -36.00
CA LYS A 29 -6.33 38.89 -36.94
C LYS A 29 -7.15 40.18 -37.05
N GLN A 30 -6.97 41.14 -36.14
CA GLN A 30 -7.59 42.47 -36.24
C GLN A 30 -6.72 43.54 -36.91
N ARG A 31 -5.42 43.31 -37.13
CA ARG A 31 -4.53 44.29 -37.78
C ARG A 31 -4.60 44.28 -39.31
N ASN A 32 -5.24 43.28 -39.91
CA ASN A 32 -5.13 42.98 -41.35
C ASN A 32 -6.43 43.15 -42.15
N ARG A 33 -7.37 44.00 -41.71
CA ARG A 33 -8.65 44.23 -42.42
C ARG A 33 -8.98 45.70 -42.74
N ASN A 34 -8.02 46.62 -42.55
CA ASN A 34 -8.22 48.07 -42.81
C ASN A 34 -7.26 48.66 -43.86
N ARG A 35 -6.72 47.84 -44.76
CA ARG A 35 -5.76 48.29 -45.79
C ARG A 35 -6.29 48.24 -47.22
N GLN A 36 -7.57 48.52 -47.45
CA GLN A 36 -8.11 48.82 -48.79
C GLN A 36 -9.36 49.71 -48.71
N ARG A 37 -9.16 51.01 -48.51
CA ARG A 37 -10.04 52.11 -48.98
C ARG A 37 -9.35 53.43 -48.64
N SER A 38 -8.28 53.72 -49.35
CA SER A 38 -7.70 55.06 -49.41
C SER A 38 -7.58 55.40 -50.87
N ASP A 39 -8.68 55.90 -51.43
CA ASP A 39 -8.65 56.68 -52.65
C ASP A 39 -9.65 57.82 -52.53
N ARG A 40 -9.13 59.01 -52.80
CA ARG A 40 -9.80 60.30 -52.93
C ARG A 40 -10.29 61.00 -51.65
N MET A 41 -9.73 62.21 -51.49
CA MET A 41 -10.30 63.41 -50.85
C MET A 41 -10.11 63.58 -49.32
N LYS A 42 -9.06 64.30 -48.90
CA LYS A 42 -9.10 65.76 -48.67
C LYS A 42 -7.79 66.26 -48.06
N LYS A 43 -7.26 67.28 -48.72
CA LYS A 43 -6.14 68.14 -48.35
C LYS A 43 -6.45 68.89 -47.05
N HIS A 44 -5.44 69.01 -46.17
CA HIS A 44 -5.35 69.97 -45.05
C HIS A 44 -6.23 69.75 -43.81
N TYR A 45 -6.07 68.66 -43.06
CA TYR A 45 -6.43 68.61 -41.62
C TYR A 45 -5.75 67.44 -40.88
N GLN A 46 -4.41 67.34 -40.94
CA GLN A 46 -3.70 66.12 -40.53
C GLN A 46 -2.60 66.31 -39.47
N TRP A 47 -2.57 67.44 -38.77
CA TRP A 47 -1.52 67.73 -37.75
C TRP A 47 -2.02 67.87 -36.31
N GLY A 48 -3.33 67.83 -36.05
CA GLY A 48 -3.87 68.08 -34.70
C GLY A 48 -4.35 66.86 -33.91
N MET A 49 -4.48 65.68 -34.52
CA MET A 49 -5.34 64.61 -33.98
C MET A 49 -4.66 63.26 -33.69
N CYS A 50 -3.33 63.24 -33.54
CA CYS A 50 -2.59 62.04 -33.10
C CYS A 50 -2.12 62.08 -31.63
N LEU A 51 -2.26 63.21 -30.93
CA LEU A 51 -1.77 63.36 -29.54
C LEU A 51 -2.78 62.93 -28.46
N LEU A 52 -4.07 62.75 -28.78
CA LEU A 52 -5.12 62.43 -27.80
C LEU A 52 -5.50 60.94 -27.71
N ALA A 53 -5.03 60.09 -28.62
CA ALA A 53 -5.34 58.65 -28.60
C ALA A 53 -4.35 57.80 -27.76
N GLY A 54 -3.28 58.41 -27.23
CA GLY A 54 -2.26 57.70 -26.44
C GLY A 54 -2.59 57.53 -24.94
N LEU A 55 -3.68 58.13 -24.45
CA LEU A 55 -3.96 58.23 -23.02
C LEU A 55 -5.03 57.28 -22.47
N LEU A 56 -5.66 56.43 -23.29
CA LEU A 56 -6.79 55.57 -22.85
C LEU A 56 -6.61 54.07 -23.10
N GLY A 57 -5.37 53.58 -23.25
CA GLY A 57 -5.10 52.19 -23.64
C GLY A 57 -4.42 51.30 -22.60
N TRP A 58 -4.33 51.69 -21.32
CA TRP A 58 -3.73 50.87 -20.27
C TRP A 58 -4.80 49.99 -19.61
N GLU A 59 -5.31 48.99 -20.33
CA GLU A 59 -5.91 47.84 -19.67
C GLU A 59 -4.78 46.86 -19.38
N GLY A 60 -4.22 46.97 -18.18
CA GLY A 60 -3.26 45.99 -17.68
C GLY A 60 -3.92 44.62 -17.65
N CYS A 61 -3.37 43.66 -18.39
CA CYS A 61 -3.73 42.25 -18.26
C CYS A 61 -3.39 41.80 -16.84
N VAL A 62 -4.33 41.90 -15.90
CA VAL A 62 -4.19 41.37 -14.55
C VAL A 62 -4.30 39.84 -14.66
N ARG A 63 -3.16 39.13 -14.63
CA ARG A 63 -3.15 37.69 -14.44
C ARG A 63 -3.36 37.43 -12.95
N ALA A 64 -4.54 36.93 -12.59
CA ALA A 64 -4.78 36.40 -11.26
C ALA A 64 -4.36 34.92 -11.26
N ASP A 65 -3.26 34.61 -10.59
CA ASP A 65 -2.92 33.23 -10.22
C ASP A 65 -3.84 32.82 -9.07
N ILE A 66 -4.88 32.04 -9.38
CA ILE A 66 -5.82 31.53 -8.39
C ILE A 66 -5.29 30.17 -7.91
N PRO A 67 -4.80 30.04 -6.66
CA PRO A 67 -4.40 28.75 -6.14
C PRO A 67 -5.64 27.85 -5.99
N ILE A 68 -5.65 26.72 -6.71
CA ILE A 68 -6.65 25.67 -6.52
C ILE A 68 -6.10 24.68 -5.51
N THR A 69 -6.74 24.59 -4.35
CA THR A 69 -6.48 23.54 -3.37
C THR A 69 -7.46 22.41 -3.59
N ILE A 70 -6.97 21.26 -4.04
CA ILE A 70 -7.75 20.01 -4.13
C ILE A 70 -7.49 19.20 -2.87
N THR A 71 -8.53 19.00 -2.08
CA THR A 71 -8.50 18.09 -0.93
C THR A 71 -9.06 16.75 -1.38
N ALA A 72 -8.27 15.68 -1.20
CA ALA A 72 -8.71 14.31 -1.41
C ALA A 72 -8.55 13.51 -0.12
N THR A 73 -9.54 12.67 0.18
CA THR A 73 -9.49 11.74 1.31
C THR A 73 -9.00 10.38 0.80
N ILE A 74 -7.87 9.91 1.30
CA ILE A 74 -7.37 8.56 1.04
C ILE A 74 -7.95 7.64 2.12
N ILE A 75 -8.74 6.66 1.72
CA ILE A 75 -9.31 5.65 2.63
C ILE A 75 -8.41 4.42 2.57
N GLU A 76 -7.91 3.97 3.72
CA GLU A 76 -7.11 2.76 3.82
C GLU A 76 -8.01 1.51 3.74
N PRO A 77 -7.60 0.48 2.99
CA PRO A 77 -8.38 -0.74 2.85
C PRO A 77 -8.42 -1.55 4.16
N VAL A 78 -9.58 -2.13 4.45
CA VAL A 78 -9.80 -2.99 5.62
C VAL A 78 -9.60 -4.45 5.22
N CYS A 79 -8.85 -5.18 6.05
CA CYS A 79 -8.64 -6.62 5.91
C CYS A 79 -9.39 -7.41 6.98
N SER A 80 -9.97 -8.55 6.59
CA SER A 80 -10.51 -9.57 7.48
C SER A 80 -9.65 -10.83 7.45
N VAL A 81 -9.55 -11.50 8.59
CA VAL A 81 -8.81 -12.75 8.75
C VAL A 81 -9.79 -13.82 9.22
N THR A 82 -9.80 -14.97 8.56
CA THR A 82 -10.64 -16.12 8.90
C THR A 82 -9.84 -17.43 8.86
N GLY A 83 -10.40 -18.50 9.39
CA GLY A 83 -9.98 -19.86 9.10
C GLY A 83 -10.24 -20.24 7.65
N THR A 84 -9.70 -21.38 7.25
CA THR A 84 -9.85 -21.92 5.88
C THR A 84 -11.29 -22.36 5.57
N ASP A 85 -12.07 -22.65 6.59
CA ASP A 85 -13.52 -22.92 6.56
C ASP A 85 -14.38 -21.64 6.52
N GLY A 86 -13.76 -20.47 6.71
CA GLY A 86 -14.45 -19.18 6.81
C GLY A 86 -14.86 -18.81 8.24
N ASP A 87 -14.54 -19.62 9.23
CA ASP A 87 -14.84 -19.31 10.64
C ASP A 87 -13.90 -18.21 11.16
N SER A 88 -14.36 -17.47 12.17
CA SER A 88 -13.54 -16.43 12.81
C SER A 88 -12.48 -16.98 13.77
N GLN A 89 -12.48 -18.31 13.98
CA GLN A 89 -11.59 -18.98 14.92
C GLN A 89 -10.75 -20.02 14.19
N VAL A 90 -9.44 -19.96 14.39
CA VAL A 90 -8.50 -20.93 13.82
C VAL A 90 -7.95 -21.78 14.94
N LYS A 91 -8.07 -23.10 14.81
CA LYS A 91 -7.63 -24.06 15.81
C LYS A 91 -6.42 -24.82 15.30
N VAL A 92 -5.42 -24.98 16.16
CA VAL A 92 -4.28 -25.86 15.93
C VAL A 92 -4.38 -26.96 16.98
N ASP A 93 -4.50 -28.20 16.51
CA ASP A 93 -4.45 -29.38 17.37
C ASP A 93 -3.09 -30.04 17.21
N PHE A 94 -2.31 -30.07 18.30
CA PHE A 94 -1.02 -30.74 18.34
C PHE A 94 -1.15 -32.26 18.53
N GLY A 95 -2.33 -32.75 18.93
CA GLY A 95 -2.56 -34.14 19.29
C GLY A 95 -1.69 -34.56 20.48
N ASN A 96 -1.39 -35.86 20.53
CA ASN A 96 -0.50 -36.42 21.54
C ASN A 96 0.96 -36.27 21.12
N VAL A 97 1.66 -35.32 21.73
CA VAL A 97 3.10 -35.08 21.51
C VAL A 97 3.88 -35.64 22.70
N GLN A 98 4.91 -36.45 22.44
CA GLN A 98 5.78 -36.94 23.51
C GLN A 98 6.70 -35.81 23.99
N LEU A 99 7.05 -35.77 25.27
CA LEU A 99 7.92 -34.70 25.81
C LEU A 99 9.28 -34.63 25.10
N GLN A 100 9.79 -35.76 24.60
CA GLN A 100 11.04 -35.84 23.82
C GLN A 100 10.95 -35.22 22.42
N ASP A 101 9.74 -35.03 21.90
CA ASP A 101 9.49 -34.46 20.57
C ASP A 101 9.37 -32.93 20.62
N ILE A 102 9.24 -32.34 21.80
CA ILE A 102 9.24 -30.88 22.00
C ILE A 102 10.57 -30.30 21.50
N ASN A 103 10.52 -29.12 20.86
CA ASN A 103 11.64 -28.52 20.13
C ASN A 103 12.05 -29.28 18.85
N THR A 104 11.28 -30.26 18.38
CA THR A 104 11.51 -30.93 17.08
C THR A 104 10.36 -30.70 16.08
N THR A 105 10.58 -31.04 14.81
CA THR A 105 9.54 -30.94 13.77
C THR A 105 8.36 -31.89 13.99
N GLN A 106 8.49 -32.89 14.88
CA GLN A 106 7.38 -33.78 15.24
C GLN A 106 6.33 -33.05 16.10
N ALA A 107 6.73 -31.98 16.80
CA ALA A 107 5.85 -31.11 17.57
C ALA A 107 5.44 -29.84 16.82
N GLN A 108 5.46 -29.89 15.48
CA GLN A 108 5.12 -28.77 14.60
C GLN A 108 3.82 -29.05 13.85
N GLN A 109 2.92 -28.07 13.82
CA GLN A 109 1.65 -28.14 13.12
C GLN A 109 1.44 -26.91 12.24
N PRO A 110 0.82 -27.07 11.06
CA PRO A 110 0.48 -25.93 10.22
C PRO A 110 -0.68 -25.15 10.81
N LEU A 111 -0.56 -23.82 10.79
CA LEU A 111 -1.63 -22.87 11.12
C LEU A 111 -2.01 -22.14 9.83
N ARG A 112 -3.19 -22.46 9.28
CA ARG A 112 -3.69 -21.90 8.02
C ARG A 112 -4.78 -20.89 8.27
N MET A 113 -4.62 -19.71 7.69
CA MET A 113 -5.58 -18.61 7.74
C MET A 113 -5.87 -18.12 6.33
N GLN A 114 -7.00 -17.45 6.15
CA GLN A 114 -7.33 -16.71 4.95
C GLN A 114 -7.40 -15.23 5.27
N VAL A 115 -6.86 -14.41 4.39
CA VAL A 115 -7.00 -12.95 4.43
C VAL A 115 -7.77 -12.47 3.21
N SER A 116 -8.72 -11.59 3.46
CA SER A 116 -9.46 -10.85 2.43
C SER A 116 -9.38 -9.38 2.75
N CYS A 117 -9.05 -8.53 1.78
CA CYS A 117 -9.11 -7.08 1.97
C CYS A 117 -10.08 -6.46 0.95
N ASP A 118 -10.64 -5.30 1.26
CA ASP A 118 -11.54 -4.56 0.36
C ASP A 118 -10.80 -3.87 -0.81
N GLY A 119 -9.47 -3.75 -0.73
CA GLY A 119 -8.60 -3.20 -1.77
C GLY A 119 -7.17 -3.75 -1.77
N ALA A 120 -6.40 -3.38 -2.80
CA ALA A 120 -4.96 -3.62 -2.89
C ALA A 120 -4.18 -2.74 -1.90
N ALA A 121 -2.91 -3.07 -1.63
CA ALA A 121 -2.06 -2.28 -0.76
C ALA A 121 -1.94 -0.82 -1.25
N PRO A 122 -2.10 0.18 -0.37
CA PRO A 122 -1.73 1.55 -0.68
C PRO A 122 -0.23 1.68 -1.02
N ALA A 123 0.12 2.70 -1.79
CA ALA A 123 1.50 2.91 -2.21
C ALA A 123 2.47 3.01 -1.02
N GLY A 124 3.51 2.16 -1.02
CA GLY A 124 4.54 2.14 0.03
C GLY A 124 4.15 1.42 1.32
N LYS A 125 2.95 0.84 1.39
CA LYS A 125 2.48 0.05 2.53
C LYS A 125 2.68 -1.45 2.29
N VAL A 126 2.85 -2.21 3.36
CA VAL A 126 2.93 -3.68 3.30
C VAL A 126 1.96 -4.31 4.27
N LEU A 127 1.40 -5.46 3.92
CA LEU A 127 0.54 -6.23 4.81
C LEU A 127 1.39 -6.78 5.96
N LYS A 128 1.04 -6.42 7.20
CA LYS A 128 1.66 -6.96 8.41
C LYS A 128 0.63 -7.63 9.31
N MET A 129 1.11 -8.55 10.11
CA MET A 129 0.36 -9.29 11.11
C MET A 129 0.85 -8.92 12.52
N LEU A 130 -0.09 -8.80 13.44
CA LEU A 130 0.14 -8.70 14.87
C LEU A 130 -0.60 -9.87 15.55
N VAL A 131 0.15 -10.66 16.31
CA VAL A 131 -0.41 -11.73 17.15
C VAL A 131 -0.46 -11.21 18.58
N ASN A 132 -1.66 -10.99 19.10
CA ASN A 132 -1.89 -10.51 20.46
C ASN A 132 -2.23 -11.69 21.37
N PRO A 133 -1.34 -12.06 22.32
CA PRO A 133 -1.60 -13.12 23.28
C PRO A 133 -2.85 -12.85 24.10
N ALA A 134 -3.58 -13.91 24.44
CA ALA A 134 -4.70 -13.88 25.38
C ALA A 134 -4.41 -14.86 26.52
N ALA A 135 -4.92 -16.09 26.47
CA ALA A 135 -4.64 -17.10 27.50
C ALA A 135 -3.22 -17.69 27.34
N GLY A 136 -2.49 -17.80 28.44
CA GLY A 136 -1.10 -18.29 28.48
C GLY A 136 -0.04 -17.19 28.30
N GLY A 137 -0.41 -16.01 27.80
CA GLY A 137 0.47 -14.85 27.71
C GLY A 137 1.67 -15.06 26.76
N VAL A 138 2.81 -14.49 27.14
CA VAL A 138 4.08 -14.61 26.41
C VAL A 138 5.10 -15.27 27.33
N MET A 139 5.98 -16.08 26.76
CA MET A 139 7.19 -16.55 27.43
C MET A 139 8.40 -16.42 26.49
N THR A 140 9.59 -16.52 27.05
CA THR A 140 10.84 -16.44 26.30
C THR A 140 11.50 -17.81 26.25
N VAL A 141 11.88 -18.27 25.06
CA VAL A 141 12.65 -19.51 24.84
C VAL A 141 13.81 -19.19 23.91
N GLY A 142 15.05 -19.48 24.31
CA GLY A 142 16.24 -19.18 23.53
C GLY A 142 16.38 -17.70 23.15
N GLY A 143 15.92 -16.79 24.01
CA GLY A 143 15.94 -15.34 23.77
C GLY A 143 14.85 -14.80 22.83
N VAL A 144 13.90 -15.65 22.41
CA VAL A 144 12.80 -15.29 21.51
C VAL A 144 11.46 -15.34 22.26
N GLU A 145 10.63 -14.32 22.06
CA GLU A 145 9.26 -14.30 22.60
C GLU A 145 8.33 -15.22 21.79
N VAL A 146 7.61 -16.09 22.51
CA VAL A 146 6.68 -17.08 21.98
C VAL A 146 5.37 -17.04 22.77
N LEU A 147 4.29 -17.62 22.21
CA LEU A 147 3.03 -17.72 22.95
C LEU A 147 3.22 -18.67 24.13
N GLY A 148 2.87 -18.24 25.33
CA GLY A 148 2.83 -19.12 26.49
C GLY A 148 1.58 -20.02 26.44
N THR A 149 1.66 -21.18 27.09
CA THR A 149 0.52 -22.09 27.27
C THR A 149 0.07 -22.10 28.74
N SER A 150 -1.02 -22.81 29.04
CA SER A 150 -1.44 -23.10 30.41
C SER A 150 -0.49 -24.01 31.18
N MET A 151 0.46 -24.67 30.48
CA MET A 151 1.51 -25.47 31.09
C MET A 151 2.79 -24.63 31.22
N THR A 152 3.24 -24.41 32.45
CA THR A 152 4.47 -23.66 32.74
C THR A 152 5.67 -24.28 32.03
N GLY A 153 6.47 -23.44 31.37
CA GLY A 153 7.67 -23.88 30.65
C GLY A 153 7.41 -24.42 29.24
N LEU A 154 6.15 -24.54 28.82
CA LEU A 154 5.75 -24.92 27.46
C LEU A 154 5.17 -23.73 26.71
N GLY A 155 5.74 -23.45 25.53
CA GLY A 155 5.30 -22.38 24.64
C GLY A 155 5.05 -22.86 23.21
N ILE A 156 4.47 -21.97 22.40
CA ILE A 156 4.21 -22.18 20.98
C ILE A 156 4.95 -21.10 20.19
N ARG A 157 5.98 -21.50 19.45
CA ARG A 157 6.68 -20.64 18.51
C ARG A 157 5.95 -20.62 17.18
N LEU A 158 5.69 -19.42 16.66
CA LEU A 158 5.11 -19.22 15.34
C LEU A 158 6.22 -18.81 14.35
N THR A 159 6.25 -19.44 13.18
CA THR A 159 7.12 -19.04 12.07
C THR A 159 6.36 -18.99 10.75
N ASP A 160 6.75 -18.12 9.84
CA ASP A 160 6.23 -18.12 8.46
C ASP A 160 6.85 -19.26 7.62
N THR A 161 6.47 -19.33 6.34
CA THR A 161 7.00 -20.31 5.38
C THR A 161 8.46 -20.08 4.98
N ALA A 162 8.99 -18.88 5.23
CA ALA A 162 10.41 -18.56 5.04
C ALA A 162 11.25 -18.87 6.29
N GLY A 163 10.62 -19.28 7.40
CA GLY A 163 11.27 -19.53 8.69
C GLY A 163 11.46 -18.27 9.55
N THR A 164 10.88 -17.14 9.16
CA THR A 164 10.88 -15.92 9.97
C THR A 164 10.00 -16.13 11.20
N VAL A 165 10.52 -15.78 12.38
CA VAL A 165 9.73 -15.84 13.62
C VAL A 165 8.66 -14.75 13.61
N VAL A 166 7.43 -15.14 13.97
CA VAL A 166 6.31 -14.24 14.23
C VAL A 166 6.17 -14.08 15.75
N SER A 167 6.93 -13.15 16.32
CA SER A 167 6.90 -12.91 17.78
C SER A 167 5.59 -12.23 18.20
N PRO A 168 4.91 -12.74 19.24
CA PRO A 168 3.70 -12.10 19.75
C PRO A 168 3.95 -10.66 20.19
N GLY A 169 2.99 -9.77 20.00
CA GLY A 169 3.11 -8.35 20.36
C GLY A 169 3.87 -7.47 19.35
N TYR A 170 4.44 -8.05 18.29
CA TYR A 170 5.16 -7.29 17.26
C TYR A 170 4.52 -7.42 15.87
N TRP A 171 4.61 -6.33 15.09
CA TRP A 171 4.20 -6.32 13.69
C TRP A 171 5.22 -7.06 12.82
N THR A 172 4.79 -8.18 12.24
CA THR A 172 5.60 -9.01 11.33
C THR A 172 5.04 -8.92 9.92
N ALA A 173 5.90 -8.84 8.90
CA ALA A 173 5.44 -8.80 7.51
C ALA A 173 4.78 -10.13 7.13
N VAL A 174 3.64 -10.07 6.42
CA VAL A 174 2.98 -11.27 5.89
C VAL A 174 3.63 -11.64 4.57
N THR A 175 4.19 -12.84 4.50
CA THR A 175 4.77 -13.40 3.27
C THR A 175 3.76 -14.26 2.52
N GLY A 176 3.88 -14.34 1.19
CA GLY A 176 3.09 -15.27 0.36
C GLY A 176 1.73 -14.75 -0.11
N VAL A 177 1.35 -13.52 0.26
CA VAL A 177 0.13 -12.85 -0.24
C VAL A 177 0.52 -11.78 -1.26
N ASP A 178 -0.03 -11.85 -2.47
CA ASP A 178 0.10 -10.78 -3.45
C ASP A 178 -0.82 -9.62 -3.07
N THR A 179 -0.20 -8.52 -2.62
CA THR A 179 -0.90 -7.30 -2.19
C THR A 179 -0.96 -6.23 -3.27
N THR A 180 -0.38 -6.48 -4.45
CA THR A 180 -0.48 -5.55 -5.59
C THR A 180 -1.86 -5.58 -6.23
N VAL A 181 -2.59 -6.67 -6.00
CA VAL A 181 -4.01 -6.84 -6.29
C VAL A 181 -4.79 -6.91 -4.98
N LYS A 182 -6.12 -6.76 -5.05
CA LYS A 182 -7.01 -6.97 -3.91
C LYS A 182 -6.93 -8.44 -3.46
N PRO A 183 -6.43 -8.75 -2.25
CA PRO A 183 -6.44 -10.12 -1.75
C PRO A 183 -7.88 -10.57 -1.50
N ASP A 184 -8.25 -11.72 -2.06
CA ASP A 184 -9.54 -12.38 -1.83
C ASP A 184 -9.30 -13.83 -1.42
N ARG A 185 -9.58 -14.14 -0.15
CA ARG A 185 -9.33 -15.44 0.48
C ARG A 185 -7.92 -15.98 0.24
N SER A 186 -6.94 -15.08 0.25
CA SER A 186 -5.53 -15.45 0.06
C SER A 186 -5.03 -16.20 1.30
N GLU A 187 -4.34 -17.32 1.09
CA GLU A 187 -3.86 -18.15 2.19
C GLU A 187 -2.64 -17.52 2.87
N VAL A 188 -2.67 -17.50 4.20
CA VAL A 188 -1.53 -17.20 5.06
C VAL A 188 -1.20 -18.44 5.85
N LEU A 189 -0.02 -19.01 5.61
CA LEU A 189 0.45 -20.22 6.27
C LEU A 189 1.54 -19.88 7.28
N LEU A 190 1.28 -20.22 8.54
CA LEU A 190 2.27 -20.24 9.61
C LEU A 190 2.54 -21.68 10.05
N GLN A 191 3.65 -21.86 10.76
CA GLN A 191 4.00 -23.09 11.46
C GLN A 191 3.98 -22.79 12.95
N ALA A 192 3.22 -23.58 13.69
CA ALA A 192 3.16 -23.53 15.14
C ALA A 192 3.94 -24.71 15.70
N MET A 193 4.94 -24.46 16.54
CA MET A 193 5.83 -25.48 17.06
C MET A 193 5.88 -25.41 18.58
N LEU A 194 5.72 -26.55 19.26
CA LEU A 194 5.91 -26.61 20.70
C LEU A 194 7.38 -26.44 21.04
N VAL A 195 7.65 -25.52 21.95
CA VAL A 195 8.99 -25.15 22.39
C VAL A 195 9.08 -25.07 23.90
N SER A 196 10.25 -25.37 24.44
CA SER A 196 10.54 -25.28 25.87
C SER A 196 12.03 -25.06 26.08
N GLU A 197 12.39 -24.29 27.11
CA GLU A 197 13.80 -24.12 27.51
C GLU A 197 14.36 -25.41 28.14
N THR A 198 13.56 -26.06 28.99
CA THR A 198 13.92 -27.32 29.66
C THR A 198 12.75 -28.29 29.62
N THR A 199 12.84 -29.30 28.76
CA THR A 199 11.79 -30.34 28.66
C THR A 199 11.75 -31.28 29.87
N SER A 200 12.82 -31.33 30.68
CA SER A 200 12.89 -32.14 31.91
C SER A 200 11.93 -31.69 33.00
N ASP A 201 11.56 -30.41 32.98
CA ASP A 201 10.72 -29.79 34.02
C ASP A 201 9.23 -29.88 33.65
N LEU A 202 8.93 -30.36 32.44
CA LEU A 202 7.58 -30.53 31.95
C LEU A 202 6.97 -31.83 32.48
N THR A 203 5.70 -31.76 32.83
CA THR A 203 4.88 -32.91 33.17
C THR A 203 3.90 -33.18 32.04
N ALA A 204 3.74 -34.44 31.64
CA ALA A 204 2.79 -34.81 30.61
C ALA A 204 1.35 -34.52 31.08
N ASP A 205 0.70 -33.54 30.46
CA ASP A 205 -0.68 -33.13 30.72
C ASP A 205 -1.23 -32.36 29.50
N THR A 206 -2.51 -32.03 29.57
CA THR A 206 -3.19 -31.14 28.62
C THR A 206 -2.71 -29.69 28.78
N PHE A 207 -2.62 -28.98 27.67
CA PHE A 207 -2.29 -27.56 27.64
C PHE A 207 -3.21 -26.83 26.67
N SER A 208 -3.33 -25.52 26.87
CA SER A 208 -4.08 -24.64 25.98
C SER A 208 -3.39 -23.28 25.86
N ALA A 209 -3.61 -22.59 24.75
CA ALA A 209 -3.18 -21.22 24.53
C ALA A 209 -4.21 -20.53 23.63
N SER A 210 -4.32 -19.21 23.75
CA SER A 210 -5.15 -18.44 22.82
C SER A 210 -4.52 -17.10 22.49
N ALA A 211 -4.76 -16.62 21.28
CA ALA A 211 -4.32 -15.34 20.79
C ALA A 211 -5.33 -14.78 19.79
N SER A 212 -5.31 -13.47 19.60
CA SER A 212 -6.02 -12.79 18.51
C SER A 212 -5.03 -12.35 17.44
N VAL A 213 -5.44 -12.44 16.19
CA VAL A 213 -4.61 -12.04 15.04
C VAL A 213 -5.26 -10.84 14.37
N VAL A 214 -4.45 -9.82 14.11
CA VAL A 214 -4.84 -8.64 13.34
C VAL A 214 -3.90 -8.52 12.16
N MET A 215 -4.45 -8.30 10.97
CA MET A 215 -3.65 -7.99 9.78
C MET A 215 -4.07 -6.64 9.20
N THR A 216 -3.10 -5.80 8.88
CA THR A 216 -3.35 -4.47 8.30
C THR A 216 -2.17 -4.01 7.46
N TYR A 217 -2.42 -3.04 6.58
CA TYR A 217 -1.39 -2.37 5.81
C TYR A 217 -0.74 -1.28 6.68
N VAL A 218 0.59 -1.35 6.86
CA VAL A 218 1.35 -0.32 7.61
C VAL A 218 2.53 0.24 6.84
#